data_AF-A0A6P3ZJ52-F1
#
_entry.id   AF-A0A6P3ZJ52-F1
#
_cell.length_a   1.000
_cell.length_b   1.000
_cell.length_c   1.000
_cell.angle_alpha   90.00
_cell.angle_beta   90.00
_cell.angle_gamma   90.00
#
_symmetry.space_group_name_H-M   'P 1'
#
loop_
_entity.id
_entity.type
_entity.pdbx_description
1 polymer ?
#
loop_
_entity_poly.entity_id
_entity_poly.type
_entity_poly.pdbx_seq_one_letter_code
_entity_poly.pdbx_strand_id
1 'polypeptide(L)'
;MLRASHLPPLAYPALTLSALRISLIPTFNLSSSPSNLQKVSTFSLSHRFLHQTFKPFSRQPSSLSLKRILHLPMEASFSAGATAGNSSETGKEILVQHLLVKEDDLKLLLELQQRISGGEDLSDLAVEYSICPSKEEGGMLGWVRKGQMVPEFEEAAFSAPLNSVVRCKTKFGWHLLQVLSEREESVLQDIQPEELHQRMQDPSFLDEAQLIDVREPEEVAKASLPSFQVLPLRQFGSWGPEITTKFDPQKDTYVMVTASFLVHYFP
;
A
#
# COMPACT_ATOMS: atom_id res chain seq x y z
N MET A 1 6.06 11.56 -10.00
CA MET A 1 4.74 11.10 -10.48
C MET A 1 4.75 9.61 -10.34
N LEU A 2 3.66 9.01 -9.86
CA LEU A 2 3.61 7.58 -9.58
C LEU A 2 2.94 6.86 -10.74
N ARG A 3 3.55 5.79 -11.25
CA ARG A 3 2.96 4.83 -12.18
C ARG A 3 2.53 3.61 -11.38
N ALA A 4 1.26 3.24 -11.47
CA ALA A 4 0.74 1.98 -10.96
C ALA A 4 0.42 1.08 -12.15
N SER A 5 0.95 -0.14 -12.13
CA SER A 5 0.58 -1.20 -13.06
C SER A 5 -0.37 -2.16 -12.35
N HIS A 6 -1.51 -2.44 -12.98
CA HIS A 6 -2.57 -3.36 -12.52
C HIS A 6 -3.16 -3.04 -11.13
N LEU A 7 -4.33 -2.39 -11.13
CA LEU A 7 -5.15 -2.24 -9.91
C LEU A 7 -6.03 -3.49 -9.75
N PRO A 8 -5.94 -4.26 -8.65
CA PRO A 8 -6.78 -5.43 -8.46
C PRO A 8 -8.23 -5.03 -8.13
N PRO A 9 -9.23 -5.79 -8.57
CA PRO A 9 -10.61 -5.61 -8.11
C PRO A 9 -10.68 -5.98 -6.62
N LEU A 10 -11.17 -5.08 -5.78
CA LEU A 10 -11.49 -5.35 -4.38
C LEU A 10 -12.67 -6.34 -4.32
N ALA A 11 -12.37 -7.63 -4.18
CA ALA A 11 -13.36 -8.64 -3.85
C ALA A 11 -13.69 -8.54 -2.35
N TYR A 12 -14.79 -7.87 -2.02
CA TYR A 12 -15.37 -7.96 -0.67
C TYR A 12 -16.19 -9.25 -0.57
N PRO A 13 -16.03 -10.06 0.50
CA PRO A 13 -16.95 -11.16 0.75
C PRO A 13 -18.32 -10.56 1.13
N ALA A 14 -19.36 -11.03 0.45
CA ALA A 14 -20.73 -10.62 0.70
C ALA A 14 -21.17 -11.04 2.11
N LEU A 15 -21.27 -10.09 3.03
CA LEU A 15 -21.92 -10.29 4.33
C LEU A 15 -23.41 -10.53 4.08
N THR A 16 -23.86 -11.75 4.36
CA THR A 16 -25.26 -12.15 4.29
C THR A 16 -26.02 -11.49 5.44
N LEU A 17 -26.95 -10.58 5.11
CA LEU A 17 -27.88 -9.99 6.08
C LEU A 17 -28.85 -11.08 6.57
N SER A 18 -28.61 -11.60 7.77
CA SER A 18 -29.62 -12.34 8.52
C SER A 18 -30.53 -11.34 9.25
N ALA A 19 -31.82 -11.40 8.90
CA ALA A 19 -32.86 -10.53 9.42
C ALA A 19 -33.13 -10.80 10.91
N LEU A 20 -32.88 -9.80 11.77
CA LEU A 20 -33.42 -9.79 13.13
C LEU A 20 -34.68 -8.93 13.18
N ARG A 21 -35.81 -9.62 13.34
CA ARG A 21 -37.12 -9.07 13.63
C ARG A 21 -37.21 -8.83 15.14
N ILE A 22 -37.25 -7.59 15.62
CA ILE A 22 -37.70 -7.29 16.99
C ILE A 22 -38.65 -6.08 16.98
N SER A 23 -39.71 -6.26 17.75
CA SER A 23 -40.99 -5.56 17.80
C SER A 23 -40.95 -4.16 18.43
N LEU A 24 -41.98 -3.38 18.09
CA LEU A 24 -42.43 -2.09 18.63
C LEU A 24 -42.36 -1.97 20.16
N ILE A 25 -42.16 -0.73 20.70
CA ILE A 25 -43.04 0.12 21.57
C ILE A 25 -42.35 1.50 21.79
N PRO A 26 -43.06 2.65 22.02
CA PRO A 26 -42.58 4.01 21.73
C PRO A 26 -42.27 4.94 22.94
N THR A 27 -41.81 6.15 22.60
CA THR A 27 -41.76 7.44 23.35
C THR A 27 -40.65 7.67 24.38
N PHE A 28 -39.83 8.73 24.20
CA PHE A 28 -39.99 10.01 24.90
C PHE A 28 -39.01 11.07 24.35
N ASN A 29 -39.46 12.32 24.44
CA ASN A 29 -38.93 13.55 23.85
C ASN A 29 -38.08 14.32 24.88
N LEU A 30 -37.02 15.04 24.48
CA LEU A 30 -36.45 16.25 25.14
C LEU A 30 -35.27 16.76 24.27
N SER A 31 -35.39 17.81 23.47
CA SER A 31 -35.33 19.25 23.80
C SER A 31 -34.06 19.67 24.56
N SER A 32 -33.09 20.30 23.87
CA SER A 32 -32.69 21.71 24.07
C SER A 32 -31.35 22.08 23.39
N SER A 33 -31.38 23.07 22.49
CA SER A 33 -30.29 24.04 22.23
C SER A 33 -30.26 25.11 23.38
N PRO A 34 -29.44 26.19 23.43
CA PRO A 34 -28.58 26.79 22.38
C PRO A 34 -27.26 27.51 22.81
N SER A 35 -26.50 27.96 21.80
CA SER A 35 -25.76 29.25 21.62
C SER A 35 -24.93 29.94 22.72
N ASN A 36 -23.69 30.34 22.36
CA ASN A 36 -23.04 31.66 22.56
C ASN A 36 -21.68 31.63 21.82
N LEU A 37 -21.32 32.39 20.77
CA LEU A 37 -21.24 33.84 20.50
C LEU A 37 -20.27 34.65 21.39
N GLN A 38 -19.52 35.53 20.70
CA GLN A 38 -18.63 36.64 21.14
C GLN A 38 -17.11 36.37 21.06
N LYS A 39 -16.24 37.28 20.60
CA LYS A 39 -16.32 38.53 19.81
C LYS A 39 -14.87 39.02 19.63
N VAL A 40 -14.58 39.64 18.48
CA VAL A 40 -13.57 40.71 18.17
C VAL A 40 -12.26 40.80 18.96
N SER A 41 -11.14 40.96 18.25
CA SER A 41 -10.36 42.20 18.35
C SER A 41 -9.37 42.37 17.19
N THR A 42 -9.51 43.51 16.52
CA THR A 42 -8.61 44.11 15.54
C THR A 42 -7.36 44.67 16.23
N PHE A 43 -6.17 44.50 15.67
CA PHE A 43 -5.12 45.52 15.79
C PHE A 43 -4.17 45.50 14.58
N SER A 44 -3.93 46.70 14.06
CA SER A 44 -3.07 47.04 12.93
C SER A 44 -1.78 47.72 13.44
N LEU A 45 -0.87 48.03 12.49
CA LEU A 45 0.39 48.79 12.53
C LEU A 45 1.67 47.98 12.81
N SER A 46 2.85 48.26 12.26
CA SER A 46 3.36 48.90 11.02
C SER A 46 4.91 48.83 11.12
N HIS A 47 5.58 48.61 9.99
CA HIS A 47 6.98 48.92 9.60
C HIS A 47 8.12 49.03 10.66
N ARG A 48 9.23 48.31 10.37
CA ARG A 48 10.55 48.95 10.20
C ARG A 48 11.56 48.07 9.44
N PHE A 49 12.10 48.64 8.36
CA PHE A 49 13.28 48.20 7.62
C PHE A 49 14.57 48.56 8.37
N LEU A 50 15.60 47.72 8.27
CA LEU A 50 17.01 48.17 8.29
C LEU A 50 17.89 47.13 7.58
N HIS A 51 18.78 47.66 6.73
CA HIS A 51 19.71 46.97 5.85
C HIS A 51 20.95 46.49 6.60
N GLN A 52 21.54 45.36 6.18
CA GLN A 52 23.00 45.23 6.28
C GLN A 52 23.57 44.34 5.17
N THR A 53 24.41 44.96 4.35
CA THR A 53 25.19 44.38 3.25
C THR A 53 26.56 43.93 3.75
N PHE A 54 27.05 42.75 3.33
CA PHE A 54 28.50 42.48 3.26
C PHE A 54 28.83 41.64 2.00
N LYS A 55 29.92 42.03 1.35
CA LYS A 55 30.42 41.62 0.03
C LYS A 55 31.46 40.47 0.13
N PRO A 56 31.86 39.86 -1.01
CA PRO A 56 32.40 38.50 -1.09
C PRO A 56 33.93 38.44 -1.09
N PHE A 57 34.50 37.27 -0.78
CA PHE A 57 35.92 36.97 -1.01
C PHE A 57 36.08 35.79 -1.96
N SER A 58 36.74 36.09 -3.09
CA SER A 58 37.12 35.22 -4.18
C SER A 58 38.48 34.58 -3.89
N ARG A 59 38.68 33.32 -4.30
CA ARG A 59 39.95 32.90 -4.91
C ARG A 59 39.80 31.61 -5.72
N GLN A 60 40.38 31.67 -6.91
CA GLN A 60 40.41 30.69 -7.99
C GLN A 60 41.88 30.21 -8.18
N PRO A 61 42.24 29.37 -9.17
CA PRO A 61 42.70 28.00 -8.95
C PRO A 61 44.14 27.76 -9.44
N SER A 62 44.61 26.50 -9.39
CA SER A 62 45.74 26.07 -10.21
C SER A 62 45.52 24.68 -10.81
N SER A 63 45.83 24.64 -12.10
CA SER A 63 45.89 23.51 -13.04
C SER A 63 46.96 22.47 -12.68
N LEU A 64 46.89 21.27 -13.26
CA LEU A 64 47.97 20.67 -14.05
C LEU A 64 47.46 19.42 -14.83
N SER A 65 48.00 19.23 -16.03
CA SER A 65 47.54 18.32 -17.11
C SER A 65 48.25 16.96 -17.18
N LEU A 66 47.52 15.98 -17.74
CA LEU A 66 47.89 14.87 -18.65
C LEU A 66 49.12 13.97 -18.38
N LYS A 67 48.90 12.64 -18.36
CA LYS A 67 49.50 11.69 -19.34
C LYS A 67 48.86 10.29 -19.31
N ARG A 68 48.82 9.70 -20.51
CA ARG A 68 48.23 8.43 -20.96
C ARG A 68 49.33 7.34 -21.02
N ILE A 69 49.10 6.13 -20.52
CA ILE A 69 49.92 4.92 -20.78
C ILE A 69 48.99 3.70 -20.95
N LEU A 70 49.48 2.73 -21.73
CA LEU A 70 48.82 1.69 -22.53
C LEU A 70 48.47 0.37 -21.80
N HIS A 71 47.69 -0.43 -22.54
CA HIS A 71 47.14 -1.80 -22.46
C HIS A 71 47.89 -3.00 -21.80
N LEU A 72 47.06 -3.86 -21.15
CA LEU A 72 46.96 -5.36 -21.08
C LEU A 72 48.07 -6.26 -20.47
N PRO A 73 47.79 -7.55 -20.15
CA PRO A 73 46.68 -8.19 -19.41
C PRO A 73 47.18 -8.95 -18.14
N MET A 74 46.31 -9.32 -17.20
CA MET A 74 46.64 -10.36 -16.22
C MET A 74 45.42 -11.24 -15.92
N GLU A 75 45.57 -12.51 -16.31
CA GLU A 75 44.71 -13.65 -16.00
C GLU A 75 44.62 -13.87 -14.49
N ALA A 76 43.40 -14.10 -14.00
CA ALA A 76 43.17 -14.79 -12.74
C ALA A 76 41.81 -15.52 -12.80
N SER A 77 41.88 -16.81 -13.12
CA SER A 77 40.80 -17.76 -12.91
C SER A 77 40.43 -17.81 -11.42
N PHE A 78 39.17 -17.52 -11.11
CA PHE A 78 38.55 -18.00 -9.88
C PHE A 78 37.18 -18.57 -10.21
N SER A 79 37.11 -19.90 -10.13
CA SER A 79 35.87 -20.65 -10.03
C SER A 79 35.33 -20.43 -8.62
N ALA A 80 34.18 -19.77 -8.51
CA ALA A 80 33.34 -19.85 -7.33
C ALA A 80 31.89 -19.95 -7.79
N GLY A 81 31.35 -21.15 -7.71
CA GLY A 81 29.92 -21.38 -7.77
C GLY A 81 29.26 -20.68 -6.58
N ALA A 82 28.27 -19.86 -6.88
CA ALA A 82 27.13 -19.61 -6.03
C ALA A 82 26.01 -19.18 -6.97
N THR A 83 25.18 -20.15 -7.35
CA THR A 83 23.80 -19.92 -7.75
C THR A 83 23.07 -19.24 -6.60
N ALA A 84 23.27 -17.94 -6.45
CA ALA A 84 22.27 -17.07 -5.88
C ALA A 84 21.34 -16.71 -7.03
N GLY A 85 20.41 -17.64 -7.32
CA GLY A 85 19.22 -17.30 -8.06
C GLY A 85 18.50 -16.24 -7.25
N ASN A 86 18.78 -14.98 -7.53
CA ASN A 86 17.91 -13.89 -7.14
C ASN A 86 16.71 -13.97 -8.08
N SER A 87 15.90 -15.01 -7.89
CA SER A 87 14.53 -15.00 -8.34
C SER A 87 13.84 -13.98 -7.45
N SER A 88 13.99 -12.70 -7.83
CA SER A 88 12.95 -11.72 -7.65
C SER A 88 11.75 -12.26 -8.42
N GLU A 89 11.11 -13.29 -7.86
CA GLU A 89 9.81 -13.73 -8.31
C GLU A 89 8.92 -12.51 -8.22
N THR A 90 8.43 -12.12 -9.39
CA THR A 90 7.34 -11.16 -9.62
C THR A 90 6.55 -10.92 -8.36
N GLY A 91 6.49 -9.66 -7.93
CA GLY A 91 5.78 -9.25 -6.71
C GLY A 91 4.41 -9.90 -6.69
N LYS A 92 4.21 -10.83 -5.76
CA LYS A 92 2.97 -11.54 -5.54
C LYS A 92 2.56 -11.26 -4.11
N GLU A 93 1.30 -10.88 -3.95
CA GLU A 93 0.68 -10.68 -2.65
C GLU A 93 -0.41 -11.71 -2.46
N ILE A 94 -0.50 -12.27 -1.26
CA ILE A 94 -1.51 -13.24 -0.89
C ILE A 94 -2.31 -12.70 0.29
N LEU A 95 -3.62 -12.84 0.24
CA LEU A 95 -4.53 -12.55 1.36
C LEU A 95 -4.58 -13.79 2.24
N VAL A 96 -4.11 -13.67 3.47
CA VAL A 96 -3.95 -14.81 4.39
C VAL A 96 -4.69 -14.57 5.69
N GLN A 97 -5.35 -15.61 6.18
CA GLN A 97 -5.83 -15.70 7.56
C GLN A 97 -5.15 -16.86 8.27
N HIS A 98 -4.97 -16.73 9.60
CA HIS A 98 -4.33 -17.76 10.39
C HIS A 98 -4.88 -17.87 11.83
N LEU A 99 -4.64 -19.02 12.42
CA LEU A 99 -4.90 -19.33 13.81
C LEU A 99 -3.60 -19.86 14.42
N LEU A 100 -3.15 -19.25 15.52
CA LEU A 100 -1.94 -19.67 16.23
C LEU A 100 -2.30 -20.41 17.52
N VAL A 101 -1.72 -21.60 17.67
CA VAL A 101 -1.80 -22.46 18.87
C VAL A 101 -0.39 -22.62 19.46
N LYS A 102 -0.29 -22.75 20.78
CA LYS A 102 0.99 -23.03 21.44
C LYS A 102 1.59 -24.35 20.97
N GLU A 103 2.93 -24.47 21.05
CA GLU A 103 3.64 -25.67 20.62
C GLU A 103 3.20 -26.94 21.37
N ASP A 104 2.90 -26.80 22.67
CA ASP A 104 2.54 -27.91 23.55
C ASP A 104 1.10 -28.43 23.33
N ASP A 105 0.23 -27.61 22.71
CA ASP A 105 -1.20 -27.88 22.58
C ASP A 105 -1.54 -28.61 21.27
N LEU A 106 -0.79 -29.68 20.96
CA LEU A 106 -1.00 -30.51 19.76
C LEU A 106 -2.40 -31.11 19.67
N LYS A 107 -3.00 -31.44 20.81
CA LYS A 107 -4.37 -31.98 20.86
C LYS A 107 -5.39 -30.96 20.34
N LEU A 108 -5.24 -29.70 20.75
CA LEU A 108 -6.10 -28.61 20.31
C LEU A 108 -5.92 -28.36 18.81
N LEU A 109 -4.68 -28.39 18.31
CA LEU A 109 -4.41 -28.25 16.87
C LEU A 109 -5.17 -29.30 16.04
N LEU A 110 -5.13 -30.57 16.45
CA LEU A 110 -5.80 -31.67 15.74
C LEU A 110 -7.33 -31.54 15.79
N GLU A 111 -7.87 -31.12 16.94
CA GLU A 111 -9.29 -30.87 17.12
C GLU A 111 -9.78 -29.74 16.19
N LEU A 112 -9.06 -28.62 16.16
CA LEU A 112 -9.37 -27.49 15.28
C LEU A 112 -9.28 -27.88 13.81
N GLN A 113 -8.25 -28.66 13.43
CA GLN A 113 -8.13 -29.17 12.06
C GLN A 113 -9.32 -30.07 11.66
N GLN A 114 -9.84 -30.87 12.60
CA GLN A 114 -11.02 -31.71 12.36
C GLN A 114 -12.30 -30.87 12.23
N ARG A 115 -12.47 -29.83 13.06
CA ARG A 115 -13.61 -28.90 12.99
C ARG A 115 -13.65 -28.13 11.67
N ILE A 116 -12.51 -27.62 11.22
CA ILE A 116 -12.35 -26.99 9.91
C ILE A 116 -12.70 -27.96 8.78
N SER A 117 -12.21 -29.20 8.87
CA SER A 117 -12.55 -30.25 7.89
C SER A 117 -14.04 -30.62 7.92
N GLY A 118 -14.72 -30.36 9.04
CA GLY A 118 -16.17 -30.50 9.22
C GLY A 118 -16.99 -29.32 8.67
N GLY A 119 -16.33 -28.27 8.16
CA GLY A 119 -16.98 -27.10 7.57
C GLY A 119 -17.13 -25.90 8.50
N GLU A 120 -16.51 -25.92 9.68
CA GLU A 120 -16.42 -24.72 10.53
C GLU A 120 -15.45 -23.69 9.93
N ASP A 121 -15.75 -22.41 10.10
CA ASP A 121 -14.91 -21.33 9.57
C ASP A 121 -13.65 -21.13 10.43
N LEU A 122 -12.52 -20.93 9.77
CA LEU A 122 -11.25 -20.70 10.47
C LEU A 122 -11.28 -19.38 11.23
N SER A 123 -12.00 -18.37 10.74
CA SER A 123 -12.09 -17.07 11.41
C SER A 123 -12.76 -17.17 12.77
N ASP A 124 -13.87 -17.91 12.87
CA ASP A 124 -14.59 -18.10 14.12
C ASP A 124 -13.71 -18.82 15.15
N LEU A 125 -13.04 -19.89 14.71
CA LEU A 125 -12.07 -20.62 15.54
C LEU A 125 -10.87 -19.74 15.94
N ALA A 126 -10.45 -18.83 15.07
CA ALA A 126 -9.34 -17.92 15.37
C ALA A 126 -9.73 -16.92 16.46
N VAL A 127 -10.95 -16.38 16.45
CA VAL A 127 -11.43 -15.50 17.53
C VAL A 127 -11.41 -16.23 18.88
N GLU A 128 -11.86 -17.49 18.89
CA GLU A 128 -12.01 -18.28 20.12
C GLU A 128 -10.69 -18.83 20.68
N TYR A 129 -9.83 -19.39 19.81
CA TYR A 129 -8.69 -20.21 20.25
C TYR A 129 -7.31 -19.63 19.90
N SER A 130 -7.22 -18.65 19.00
CA SER A 130 -5.93 -18.11 18.58
C SER A 130 -5.26 -17.30 19.70
N ILE A 131 -3.94 -17.45 19.84
CA ILE A 131 -3.12 -16.63 20.74
C ILE A 131 -2.53 -15.39 20.05
N CYS A 132 -2.70 -15.26 18.73
CA CYS A 132 -2.22 -14.11 17.96
C CYS A 132 -3.13 -12.89 18.16
N PRO A 133 -2.60 -11.65 18.21
CA PRO A 133 -3.44 -10.44 18.25
C PRO A 133 -4.42 -10.32 17.06
N SER A 134 -4.12 -10.91 15.90
CA SER A 134 -5.01 -10.96 14.74
C SER A 134 -6.35 -11.65 15.02
N LYS A 135 -6.50 -12.36 16.15
CA LYS A 135 -7.76 -12.98 16.57
C LYS A 135 -8.94 -12.00 16.64
N GLU A 136 -8.68 -10.72 16.91
CA GLU A 136 -9.74 -9.70 16.99
C GLU A 136 -10.40 -9.47 15.62
N GLU A 137 -9.66 -9.76 14.54
CA GLU A 137 -10.11 -9.69 13.15
C GLU A 137 -10.34 -11.09 12.56
N GLY A 138 -10.62 -12.10 13.40
CA GLY A 138 -10.82 -13.47 12.94
C GLY A 138 -9.55 -14.11 12.36
N GLY A 139 -8.37 -13.69 12.82
CA GLY A 139 -7.10 -14.22 12.33
C GLY A 139 -6.64 -13.64 11.00
N MET A 140 -7.29 -12.60 10.48
CA MET A 140 -6.90 -11.96 9.23
C MET A 140 -5.52 -11.29 9.37
N LEU A 141 -4.59 -11.59 8.47
CA LEU A 141 -3.29 -10.90 8.37
C LEU A 141 -3.28 -9.86 7.24
N GLY A 142 -4.31 -9.85 6.38
CA GLY A 142 -4.37 -8.99 5.22
C GLY A 142 -3.49 -9.47 4.06
N TRP A 143 -3.16 -8.56 3.17
CA TRP A 143 -2.28 -8.83 2.02
C TRP A 143 -0.83 -8.87 2.47
N VAL A 144 -0.20 -10.02 2.31
CA VAL A 144 1.21 -10.25 2.69
C VAL A 144 2.05 -10.53 1.45
N ARG A 145 3.28 -10.01 1.44
CA ARG A 145 4.28 -10.26 0.39
C ARG A 145 5.43 -11.09 0.92
N LYS A 146 6.23 -11.66 0.01
CA LYS A 146 7.47 -12.35 0.36
C LYS A 146 8.42 -11.42 1.12
N GLY A 147 9.02 -11.92 2.19
CA GLY A 147 9.91 -11.21 3.10
C GLY A 147 9.23 -10.45 4.23
N GLN A 148 7.89 -10.43 4.34
CA GLN A 148 7.19 -9.82 5.47
C GLN A 148 6.97 -10.78 6.66
N MET A 149 6.95 -12.09 6.39
CA MET A 149 6.65 -13.11 7.40
C MET A 149 7.87 -13.98 7.73
N VAL A 150 7.76 -14.81 8.76
CA VAL A 150 8.83 -15.77 9.08
C VAL A 150 8.94 -16.82 7.98
N PRO A 151 10.15 -17.30 7.63
CA PRO A 151 10.36 -18.17 6.47
C PRO A 151 9.48 -19.42 6.46
N GLU A 152 9.25 -20.04 7.61
CA GLU A 152 8.45 -21.26 7.73
C GLU A 152 6.96 -21.01 7.51
N PHE A 153 6.47 -19.82 7.87
CA PHE A 153 5.09 -19.41 7.62
C PHE A 153 4.91 -19.02 6.15
N GLU A 154 5.86 -18.27 5.60
CA GLU A 154 5.86 -17.84 4.21
C GLU A 154 5.86 -19.03 3.25
N GLU A 155 6.76 -20.00 3.46
CA GLU A 155 6.84 -21.20 2.63
C GLU A 155 5.51 -21.96 2.62
N ALA A 156 4.88 -22.12 3.79
CA ALA A 156 3.59 -22.78 3.91
C ALA A 156 2.45 -21.97 3.25
N ALA A 157 2.44 -20.64 3.40
CA ALA A 157 1.42 -19.78 2.82
C ALA A 157 1.51 -19.72 1.28
N PHE A 158 2.71 -19.55 0.72
CA PHE A 158 2.89 -19.48 -0.73
C PHE A 158 2.83 -20.84 -1.43
N SER A 159 2.98 -21.96 -0.70
CA SER A 159 2.78 -23.31 -1.25
C SER A 159 1.35 -23.85 -1.08
N ALA A 160 0.54 -23.21 -0.24
CA ALA A 160 -0.84 -23.63 0.00
C ALA A 160 -1.73 -23.39 -1.23
N PRO A 161 -2.62 -24.34 -1.58
CA PRO A 161 -3.65 -24.08 -2.56
C PRO A 161 -4.65 -23.03 -2.05
N LEU A 162 -5.24 -22.27 -2.97
CA LEU A 162 -6.30 -21.32 -2.64
C LEU A 162 -7.45 -22.00 -1.87
N ASN A 163 -7.94 -21.31 -0.86
CA ASN A 163 -8.98 -21.72 0.08
C ASN A 163 -8.69 -23.01 0.86
N SER A 164 -7.46 -23.52 0.83
CA SER A 164 -7.08 -24.73 1.57
C SER A 164 -6.37 -24.36 2.87
N VAL A 165 -6.70 -25.08 3.94
CA VAL A 165 -6.06 -24.91 5.25
C VAL A 165 -4.83 -25.80 5.34
N VAL A 166 -3.68 -25.20 5.61
CA VAL A 166 -2.41 -25.89 5.84
C VAL A 166 -1.88 -25.58 7.24
N ARG A 167 -1.08 -26.49 7.78
CA ARG A 167 -0.43 -26.30 9.07
C ARG A 167 1.04 -26.00 8.89
N CYS A 168 1.59 -25.08 9.68
CA CYS A 168 3.03 -24.84 9.75
C CYS A 168 3.49 -24.67 11.20
N LYS A 169 4.77 -24.96 11.43
CA LYS A 169 5.40 -24.78 12.74
C LYS A 169 6.36 -23.62 12.65
N THR A 170 6.28 -22.71 13.61
CA THR A 170 7.21 -21.59 13.75
C THR A 170 7.72 -21.53 15.19
N LYS A 171 8.64 -20.62 15.48
CA LYS A 171 9.09 -20.30 16.84
C LYS A 171 7.97 -19.87 17.82
N PHE A 172 6.81 -19.46 17.30
CA PHE A 172 5.67 -19.03 18.12
C PHE A 172 4.72 -20.17 18.49
N GLY A 173 4.87 -21.33 17.84
CA GLY A 173 3.96 -22.47 17.96
C GLY A 173 3.47 -22.97 16.60
N TRP A 174 2.28 -23.58 16.62
CA TRP A 174 1.63 -24.15 15.45
C TRP A 174 0.63 -23.17 14.85
N HIS A 175 0.71 -22.98 13.54
CA HIS A 175 -0.26 -22.18 12.79
C HIS A 175 -1.12 -23.09 11.93
N LEU A 176 -2.42 -22.82 11.89
CA LEU A 176 -3.31 -23.21 10.81
C LEU A 176 -3.54 -21.96 9.97
N LEU A 177 -3.19 -21.98 8.70
CA LEU A 177 -3.34 -20.83 7.81
C LEU A 177 -4.13 -21.22 6.56
N GLN A 178 -4.80 -20.23 6.00
CA GLN A 178 -5.59 -20.35 4.78
C GLN A 178 -5.32 -19.16 3.87
N VAL A 179 -5.05 -19.43 2.61
CA VAL A 179 -4.91 -18.40 1.58
C VAL A 179 -6.28 -18.18 0.94
N LEU A 180 -6.81 -16.97 1.05
CA LEU A 180 -8.12 -16.61 0.53
C LEU A 180 -8.06 -16.08 -0.91
N SER A 181 -7.00 -15.35 -1.23
CA SER A 181 -6.80 -14.76 -2.55
C SER A 181 -5.31 -14.57 -2.84
N GLU A 182 -4.95 -14.58 -4.12
CA GLU A 182 -3.63 -14.20 -4.60
C GLU A 182 -3.78 -13.07 -5.63
N ARG A 183 -2.81 -12.16 -5.69
CA ARG A 183 -2.73 -11.09 -6.69
C ARG A 183 -1.29 -10.75 -7.05
N GLU A 184 -1.12 -10.13 -8.21
CA GLU A 184 0.14 -9.48 -8.56
C GLU A 184 0.28 -8.17 -7.77
N GLU A 185 1.49 -7.88 -7.30
CA GLU A 185 1.84 -6.68 -6.56
C GLU A 185 1.74 -5.47 -7.49
N SER A 186 0.93 -4.50 -7.10
CA SER A 186 0.86 -3.20 -7.77
C SER A 186 2.10 -2.39 -7.39
N VAL A 187 3.15 -2.48 -8.20
CA VAL A 187 4.38 -1.71 -7.95
C VAL A 187 4.16 -0.25 -8.33
N LEU A 188 4.24 0.64 -7.33
CA LEU A 188 4.30 2.09 -7.57
C LEU A 188 5.72 2.47 -8.00
N GLN A 189 5.85 3.00 -9.22
CA GLN A 189 7.13 3.44 -9.77
C GLN A 189 7.14 4.95 -10.00
N ASP A 190 8.21 5.62 -9.58
CA ASP A 190 8.42 7.02 -9.95
C ASP A 190 8.84 7.14 -11.41
N ILE A 191 8.06 7.90 -12.20
CA ILE A 191 8.44 8.30 -13.55
C ILE A 191 9.08 9.70 -13.52
N GLN A 192 10.25 9.83 -14.16
CA GLN A 192 10.93 11.11 -14.30
C GLN A 192 10.15 12.02 -15.29
N PRO A 193 10.16 13.34 -15.09
CA PRO A 193 9.45 14.28 -15.96
C PRO A 193 9.83 14.15 -17.44
N GLU A 194 11.10 13.93 -17.74
CA GLU A 194 11.62 13.80 -19.11
C GLU A 194 11.10 12.55 -19.82
N GLU A 195 11.06 11.42 -19.10
CA GLU A 195 10.52 10.15 -19.60
C GLU A 195 9.02 10.27 -19.88
N LEU A 196 8.26 10.86 -18.95
CA LEU A 196 6.85 11.09 -19.16
C LEU A 196 6.62 12.02 -20.36
N HIS A 197 7.42 13.07 -20.52
CA HIS A 197 7.31 13.98 -21.65
C HIS A 197 7.50 13.23 -22.98
N GLN A 198 8.47 12.32 -23.06
CA GLN A 198 8.68 11.49 -24.26
C GLN A 198 7.47 10.59 -24.53
N ARG A 199 6.92 9.92 -23.50
CA ARG A 199 5.72 9.08 -23.66
C ARG A 199 4.49 9.87 -24.10
N MET A 200 4.32 11.08 -23.59
CA MET A 200 3.21 11.96 -23.98
C MET A 200 3.28 12.43 -25.44
N GLN A 201 4.43 12.31 -26.10
CA GLN A 201 4.55 12.58 -27.55
C GLN A 201 3.96 11.45 -28.40
N ASP A 202 3.81 10.25 -27.84
CA ASP A 202 3.20 9.11 -28.51
C ASP A 202 1.67 9.17 -28.36
N PRO A 203 0.90 9.25 -29.47
CA PRO A 203 -0.56 9.22 -29.40
C PRO A 203 -1.11 7.92 -28.81
N SER A 204 -0.44 6.78 -29.05
CA SER A 204 -0.89 5.48 -28.54
C SER A 204 -0.86 5.41 -27.01
N PHE A 205 0.11 6.08 -26.40
CA PHE A 205 0.24 6.18 -24.95
C PHE A 205 -0.98 6.86 -24.32
N LEU A 206 -1.55 7.90 -24.95
CA LEU A 206 -2.71 8.62 -24.42
C LEU A 206 -3.99 7.78 -24.42
N ASP A 207 -4.10 6.80 -25.33
CA ASP A 207 -5.25 5.90 -25.41
C ASP A 207 -5.14 4.74 -24.40
N GLU A 208 -3.90 4.30 -24.13
CA GLU A 208 -3.60 3.17 -23.24
C GLU A 208 -3.47 3.59 -21.77
N ALA A 209 -3.01 4.81 -21.49
CA ALA A 209 -2.73 5.29 -20.13
C ALA A 209 -3.92 6.01 -19.48
N GLN A 210 -4.09 5.80 -18.18
CA GLN A 210 -5.00 6.60 -17.34
C GLN A 210 -4.20 7.69 -16.64
N LEU A 211 -4.44 8.95 -17.02
CA LEU A 211 -3.71 10.10 -16.49
C LEU A 211 -4.57 10.79 -15.43
N ILE A 212 -4.17 10.70 -14.18
CA ILE A 212 -4.92 11.24 -13.03
C ILE A 212 -4.09 12.30 -12.31
N ASP A 213 -4.68 13.44 -12.01
CA ASP A 213 -4.06 14.51 -11.24
C ASP A 213 -4.82 14.68 -9.93
N VAL A 214 -4.21 14.26 -8.82
CA VAL A 214 -4.86 14.32 -7.49
C VAL A 214 -4.56 15.61 -6.72
N ARG A 215 -3.89 16.57 -7.36
CA ARG A 215 -3.56 17.86 -6.76
C ARG A 215 -4.80 18.71 -6.55
N GLU A 216 -4.71 19.67 -5.63
CA GLU A 216 -5.82 20.58 -5.37
C GLU A 216 -6.01 21.57 -6.53
N PRO A 217 -7.24 22.09 -6.77
CA PRO A 217 -7.52 22.99 -7.89
C PRO A 217 -6.62 24.23 -7.93
N GLU A 218 -6.24 24.76 -6.77
CA GLU A 218 -5.30 25.88 -6.64
C GLU A 218 -3.86 25.55 -7.09
N GLU A 219 -3.45 24.29 -7.05
CA GLU A 219 -2.17 23.81 -7.55
C GLU A 219 -2.23 23.56 -9.06
N VAL A 220 -3.31 22.94 -9.52
CA VAL A 220 -3.57 22.69 -10.95
C VAL A 220 -3.67 24.01 -11.72
N ALA A 221 -4.28 25.05 -11.14
CA ALA A 221 -4.39 26.38 -11.75
C ALA A 221 -3.03 27.06 -12.02
N LYS A 222 -1.96 26.67 -11.30
CA LYS A 222 -0.60 27.19 -11.56
C LYS A 222 0.04 26.50 -12.76
N ALA A 223 -0.16 25.19 -12.88
CA ALA A 223 0.37 24.37 -13.95
C ALA A 223 -0.44 23.08 -14.08
N SER A 224 -1.02 22.86 -15.26
CA SER A 224 -1.84 21.69 -15.60
C SER A 224 -1.38 21.08 -16.92
N LEU A 225 -1.56 19.76 -17.04
CA LEU A 225 -1.45 19.05 -18.32
C LEU A 225 -2.85 18.72 -18.83
N PRO A 226 -3.18 19.00 -20.10
CA PRO A 226 -4.56 18.93 -20.61
C PRO A 226 -5.14 17.51 -20.61
N SER A 227 -4.31 16.47 -20.73
CA SER A 227 -4.75 15.07 -20.78
C SER A 227 -5.00 14.46 -19.40
N PHE A 228 -4.69 15.17 -18.30
CA PHE A 228 -4.85 14.63 -16.95
C PHE A 228 -6.24 14.95 -16.39
N GLN A 229 -6.93 13.91 -15.90
CA GLN A 229 -8.19 14.06 -15.19
C GLN A 229 -7.93 14.50 -13.74
N VAL A 230 -8.43 15.67 -13.38
CA VAL A 230 -8.26 16.23 -12.02
C VAL A 230 -9.25 15.59 -11.04
N LEU A 231 -8.73 14.96 -9.99
CA LEU A 231 -9.47 14.36 -8.87
C LEU A 231 -8.88 14.84 -7.54
N PRO A 232 -9.29 16.03 -7.05
CA PRO A 232 -8.69 16.63 -5.88
C PRO A 232 -8.74 15.71 -4.66
N LEU A 233 -7.62 15.59 -3.95
CA LEU A 233 -7.52 14.71 -2.80
C LEU A 233 -8.52 15.07 -1.69
N ARG A 234 -8.83 16.36 -1.50
CA ARG A 234 -9.89 16.81 -0.57
C ARG A 234 -11.27 16.23 -0.87
N GLN A 235 -11.52 15.78 -2.10
CA GLN A 235 -12.79 15.18 -2.52
C GLN A 235 -12.75 13.65 -2.56
N PHE A 236 -11.69 13.02 -2.02
CA PHE A 236 -11.54 11.56 -2.03
C PHE A 236 -12.74 10.81 -1.44
N GLY A 237 -13.40 11.36 -0.41
CA GLY A 237 -14.62 10.76 0.14
C GLY A 237 -15.77 10.63 -0.86
N SER A 238 -15.80 11.47 -1.91
CA SER A 238 -16.82 11.44 -2.95
C SER A 238 -16.42 10.53 -4.12
N TRP A 239 -15.20 10.65 -4.63
CA TRP A 239 -14.78 9.91 -5.83
C TRP A 239 -14.05 8.59 -5.53
N GLY A 240 -13.54 8.40 -4.31
CA GLY A 240 -12.82 7.21 -3.87
C GLY A 240 -13.63 5.91 -4.00
N PRO A 241 -14.91 5.89 -3.56
CA PRO A 241 -15.78 4.72 -3.74
C PRO A 241 -16.06 4.38 -5.21
N GLU A 242 -15.91 5.34 -6.13
CA GLU A 242 -16.18 5.18 -7.55
C GLU A 242 -14.94 4.71 -8.35
N ILE A 243 -13.75 4.63 -7.75
CA ILE A 243 -12.49 4.31 -8.45
C ILE A 243 -12.61 3.04 -9.27
N THR A 244 -13.15 1.97 -8.67
CA THR A 244 -13.26 0.65 -9.31
C THR A 244 -14.25 0.62 -10.48
N THR A 245 -15.18 1.59 -10.53
CA THR A 245 -16.17 1.73 -11.61
C THR A 245 -15.67 2.68 -12.69
N LYS A 246 -14.94 3.71 -12.29
CA LYS A 246 -14.51 4.82 -13.15
C LYS A 246 -13.22 4.52 -13.92
N PHE A 247 -12.37 3.67 -13.36
CA PHE A 247 -11.05 3.37 -13.91
C PHE A 247 -10.94 1.90 -14.32
N ASP A 248 -10.27 1.66 -15.44
CA ASP A 248 -9.97 0.34 -15.95
C ASP A 248 -8.78 -0.26 -15.16
N PRO A 249 -8.97 -1.38 -14.45
CA PRO A 249 -7.90 -2.05 -13.72
C PRO A 249 -6.80 -2.62 -14.62
N GLN A 250 -7.08 -2.81 -15.91
CA GLN A 250 -6.14 -3.36 -16.89
C GLN A 250 -5.23 -2.30 -17.52
N LYS A 251 -5.54 -1.01 -17.36
CA LYS A 251 -4.74 0.09 -17.90
C LYS A 251 -3.72 0.60 -16.89
N ASP A 252 -2.55 0.97 -17.40
CA ASP A 252 -1.54 1.65 -16.61
C ASP A 252 -2.06 3.01 -16.13
N THR A 253 -1.90 3.28 -14.83
CA THR A 253 -2.38 4.54 -14.23
C THR A 253 -1.19 5.41 -13.81
N TYR A 254 -1.15 6.63 -14.34
CA TYR A 254 -0.15 7.63 -14.01
C TYR A 254 -0.80 8.70 -13.15
N VAL A 255 -0.30 8.83 -11.93
CA VAL A 255 -0.82 9.75 -10.93
C VAL A 255 0.16 10.89 -10.75
N MET A 256 -0.31 12.10 -11.03
CA MET A 256 0.36 13.32 -10.66
C MET A 256 -0.03 13.69 -9.23
N VAL A 257 0.97 13.70 -8.36
CA VAL A 257 0.86 14.08 -6.95
C VAL A 257 1.77 15.27 -6.69
N THR A 258 1.42 16.11 -5.71
CA THR A 258 2.35 17.14 -5.22
C THR A 258 3.54 16.45 -4.57
N ALA A 259 4.75 16.93 -4.86
CA ALA A 259 6.01 16.39 -4.31
C ALA A 259 6.12 16.42 -2.77
N SER A 260 5.12 16.95 -2.05
CA SER A 260 5.08 17.08 -0.59
C SER A 260 4.25 16.03 0.15
N PHE A 261 3.58 15.09 -0.53
CA PHE A 261 2.70 14.10 0.12
C PHE A 261 3.19 12.65 0.07
N LEU A 262 4.52 12.45 0.02
CA LEU A 262 5.13 11.12 0.02
C LEU A 262 5.58 10.69 1.43
N VAL A 263 4.74 10.89 2.46
CA VAL A 263 4.90 10.19 3.74
C VAL A 263 3.52 10.02 4.38
N HIS A 264 3.13 8.76 4.58
CA HIS A 264 1.93 8.30 5.28
C HIS A 264 0.59 8.64 4.64
N TYR A 265 -0.05 7.68 3.97
CA TYR A 265 -1.45 7.31 4.19
C TYR A 265 -1.78 6.15 3.25
N PHE A 266 -1.53 4.93 3.71
CA PHE A 266 -2.40 3.78 3.44
C PHE A 266 -2.35 2.92 4.71
N PRO A 267 -3.44 2.85 5.50
CA PRO A 267 -3.63 1.75 6.43
C PRO A 267 -3.78 0.42 5.68
#